data_AF-H0HXK5-F1
#
_entry.id   AF-H0HXK5-F1
#
_cell.length_a   1.000
_cell.length_b   1.000
_cell.length_c   1.000
_cell.angle_alpha   90.00
_cell.angle_beta   90.00
_cell.angle_gamma   90.00
#
_symmetry.space_group_name_H-M   'P 1'
#
loop_
_entity.id
_entity.type
_entity.pdbx_description
1 polymer ?
#
loop_
_entity_poly.entity_id
_entity_poly.type
_entity_poly.pdbx_seq_one_letter_code
_entity_poly.pdbx_strand_id
1 'polypeptide(L)'
;MLKWSEMKRSRDTILAVWPVYKPLHGMWFMQELVDKDDLTPKWRDRFVPAENDSVRSDHYPDRDAAIAAADALNPTLRNGLPISDPDRRRSIELKIDKAVQAKRRLQDEEALMLAEAIRRHAGDPRPDAASLQLAAEAEPYRQDLADQLSAMPYLSIAQVGWEDGRWREHLLLYKDGKGAWTKPYTAGEKAATTSERAKIANGYDLSGSAHWGKTKARIRQILLPRANQLLQLASVQRLLAEAFARGERVLVSNGIVFWYEEEGGIGWQVKETGSTNDSEGATLWREGTIRSTNHGRLVILPYVKEDGEKVRGHTRNGPGDGRAMPRHPDHYVDIPFSLYSGDLMIGLFGELPYE
;
A
#
# COMPACT_ATOMS: atom_id res chain seq x y z
N MET A 1 31.80 15.84 -6.04
CA MET A 1 30.47 16.28 -6.50
C MET A 1 30.19 15.56 -7.80
N LEU A 2 29.10 14.81 -7.90
CA LEU A 2 28.76 14.05 -9.12
C LEU A 2 28.16 15.03 -10.13
N LYS A 3 28.69 15.06 -11.36
CA LYS A 3 28.15 15.91 -12.44
C LYS A 3 27.07 15.17 -13.22
N TRP A 4 26.04 15.88 -13.66
CA TRP A 4 24.96 15.31 -14.48
C TRP A 4 25.51 14.74 -15.78
N SER A 5 26.41 15.46 -16.45
CA SER A 5 27.11 15.03 -17.66
C SER A 5 27.95 13.74 -17.52
N GLU A 6 28.40 13.41 -16.30
CA GLU A 6 29.23 12.23 -16.00
C GLU A 6 28.40 11.00 -15.57
N MET A 7 27.09 11.16 -15.35
CA MET A 7 26.22 10.04 -15.00
C MET A 7 26.00 9.14 -16.22
N LYS A 8 26.41 7.86 -16.12
CA LYS A 8 26.07 6.77 -17.07
C LYS A 8 24.56 6.41 -17.09
N ARG A 9 23.68 7.36 -16.79
CA ARG A 9 22.22 7.22 -16.72
C ARG A 9 21.50 7.83 -17.94
N SER A 10 22.20 8.62 -18.75
CA SER A 10 21.63 9.35 -19.90
C SER A 10 21.17 8.46 -21.06
N ARG A 11 21.52 7.17 -21.04
CA ARG A 11 21.16 6.22 -22.10
C ARG A 11 19.96 5.34 -21.78
N ASP A 12 19.55 5.29 -20.52
CA ASP A 12 18.46 4.39 -20.13
C ASP A 12 17.10 5.06 -20.37
N THR A 13 16.16 4.33 -20.98
CA THR A 13 14.78 4.81 -21.16
C THR A 13 14.05 4.79 -19.83
N ILE A 14 13.57 5.95 -19.39
CA ILE A 14 12.73 6.06 -18.20
C ILE A 14 11.29 5.76 -18.61
N LEU A 15 10.74 4.71 -18.03
CA LEU A 15 9.41 4.19 -18.36
C LEU A 15 8.31 4.84 -17.53
N ALA A 16 8.57 5.08 -16.25
CA ALA A 16 7.64 5.68 -15.30
C ALA A 16 8.37 6.23 -14.08
N VAL A 17 7.66 6.98 -13.25
CA VAL A 17 8.10 7.44 -11.94
C VAL A 17 7.07 7.13 -10.86
N TRP A 18 7.55 6.95 -9.64
CA TRP A 18 6.70 6.75 -8.46
C TRP A 18 7.40 7.21 -7.18
N PRO A 19 6.73 7.96 -6.29
CA PRO A 19 7.34 8.43 -5.05
C PRO A 19 7.45 7.31 -4.01
N VAL A 20 8.50 7.34 -3.19
CA VAL A 20 8.72 6.44 -2.07
C VAL A 20 9.18 7.26 -0.86
N TYR A 21 8.48 7.11 0.26
CA TYR A 21 8.89 7.75 1.50
C TYR A 21 10.20 7.17 2.01
N LYS A 22 11.16 8.04 2.34
CA LYS A 22 12.42 7.67 2.99
C LYS A 22 12.41 8.16 4.44
N PRO A 23 12.13 7.30 5.42
CA PRO A 23 11.95 7.70 6.83
C PRO A 23 13.15 8.41 7.43
N LEU A 24 14.37 8.04 7.00
CA LEU A 24 15.58 8.69 7.49
C LEU A 24 15.53 10.19 7.22
N HIS A 25 15.13 10.58 6.02
CA HIS A 25 15.07 11.98 5.59
C HIS A 25 13.76 12.67 5.90
N GLY A 26 12.69 11.92 6.18
CA GLY A 26 11.36 12.49 6.39
C GLY A 26 10.73 13.06 5.12
N MET A 27 11.16 12.60 3.94
CA MET A 27 10.73 13.15 2.64
C MET A 27 10.33 12.03 1.67
N TRP A 28 9.51 12.39 0.68
CA TRP A 28 9.11 11.52 -0.42
C TRP A 28 10.08 11.65 -1.58
N PHE A 29 10.88 10.61 -1.84
CA PHE A 29 11.82 10.59 -2.94
C PHE A 29 11.19 9.96 -4.18
N MET A 30 11.32 10.62 -5.32
CA MET A 30 10.89 10.05 -6.59
C MET A 30 11.83 8.92 -6.99
N GLN A 31 11.26 7.78 -7.37
CA GLN A 31 11.97 6.72 -8.06
C GLN A 31 11.59 6.71 -9.53
N GLU A 32 12.50 6.28 -10.37
CA GLU A 32 12.28 6.05 -11.80
C GLU A 32 12.35 4.55 -12.11
N LEU A 33 11.39 4.07 -12.88
CA LEU A 33 11.36 2.75 -13.48
C LEU A 33 12.13 2.83 -14.79
N VAL A 34 13.18 2.03 -14.89
CA VAL A 34 14.12 2.12 -16.00
C VAL A 34 14.06 0.85 -16.82
N ASP A 35 13.95 1.01 -18.14
CA ASP A 35 14.09 -0.08 -19.09
C ASP A 35 15.55 -0.52 -19.16
N LYS A 36 15.78 -1.83 -19.10
CA LYS A 36 17.13 -2.42 -19.19
C LYS A 36 17.13 -3.54 -20.22
N ASP A 37 16.70 -3.22 -21.43
CA ASP A 37 16.65 -4.15 -22.56
C ASP A 37 15.95 -5.48 -22.17
N ASP A 38 16.54 -6.63 -22.49
CA ASP A 38 16.00 -7.98 -22.24
C ASP A 38 15.83 -8.34 -20.74
N LEU A 39 16.06 -7.40 -19.81
CA LEU A 39 15.87 -7.58 -18.38
C LEU A 39 14.59 -6.92 -17.88
N THR A 40 14.03 -7.48 -16.80
CA THR A 40 12.90 -6.87 -16.09
C THR A 40 13.22 -5.43 -15.68
N PRO A 41 12.33 -4.45 -15.96
CA PRO A 41 12.50 -3.07 -15.54
C PRO A 41 12.80 -2.93 -14.05
N LYS A 42 13.68 -2.00 -13.70
CA LYS A 42 14.11 -1.80 -12.30
C LYS A 42 13.85 -0.39 -11.81
N TRP A 43 13.37 -0.29 -10.58
CA TRP A 43 13.26 0.98 -9.87
C TRP A 43 14.62 1.42 -9.34
N ARG A 44 14.92 2.72 -9.48
CA ARG A 44 16.06 3.38 -8.83
C ARG A 44 15.70 4.79 -8.42
N ASP A 45 16.48 5.38 -7.52
CA ASP A 45 16.28 6.77 -7.12
C ASP A 45 16.46 7.71 -8.33
N ARG A 46 15.49 8.61 -8.51
CA ARG A 46 15.50 9.62 -9.56
C ARG A 46 16.35 10.81 -9.12
N PHE A 47 17.18 11.26 -10.04
CA PHE A 47 17.89 12.53 -9.90
C PHE A 47 17.49 13.45 -11.04
N VAL A 48 17.55 14.75 -10.79
CA VAL A 48 17.27 15.78 -11.78
C VAL A 48 18.45 16.75 -11.87
N PRO A 49 18.69 17.35 -13.05
CA PRO A 49 19.74 18.34 -13.20
C PRO A 49 19.43 19.57 -12.33
N ALA A 50 20.48 20.09 -11.72
CA ALA A 50 20.48 21.34 -10.98
C ALA A 50 21.46 22.32 -11.65
N GLU A 51 21.58 23.53 -11.10
CA GLU A 51 22.48 24.55 -11.63
C GLU A 51 23.93 24.05 -11.70
N ASN A 52 24.70 24.56 -12.66
CA ASN A 52 26.13 24.25 -12.84
C ASN A 52 26.46 22.76 -13.00
N ASP A 53 25.64 22.01 -13.77
CA ASP A 53 25.84 20.57 -14.03
C ASP A 53 25.80 19.71 -12.75
N SER A 54 25.25 20.26 -11.65
CA SER A 54 25.07 19.53 -10.41
C SER A 54 23.84 18.62 -10.46
N VAL A 55 23.81 17.63 -9.57
CA VAL A 55 22.76 16.62 -9.51
C VAL A 55 22.03 16.77 -8.18
N ARG A 56 20.69 16.86 -8.22
CA ARG A 56 19.86 16.83 -7.02
C ARG A 56 18.91 15.65 -7.03
N SER A 57 18.59 15.13 -5.85
CA SER A 57 17.50 14.17 -5.68
C SER A 57 16.16 14.84 -5.94
N ASP A 58 15.28 14.16 -6.66
CA ASP A 58 13.88 14.57 -6.86
C ASP A 58 13.06 14.13 -5.65
N HIS A 59 12.67 15.08 -4.80
CA HIS A 59 12.00 14.79 -3.53
C HIS A 59 11.00 15.88 -3.13
N TYR A 60 10.01 15.48 -2.33
CA TYR A 60 8.84 16.28 -1.96
C TYR A 60 8.60 16.16 -0.45
N PRO A 61 8.07 17.21 0.21
CA PRO A 61 7.79 17.18 1.65
C PRO A 61 6.58 16.34 2.00
N ASP A 62 5.55 16.33 1.15
CA ASP A 62 4.30 15.62 1.39
C ASP A 62 3.99 14.61 0.27
N ARG A 63 3.14 13.64 0.63
CA ARG A 63 2.77 12.52 -0.24
C ARG A 63 2.00 12.97 -1.47
N ASP A 64 1.08 13.91 -1.30
CA ASP A 64 0.12 14.28 -2.34
C ASP A 64 0.79 15.10 -3.44
N ALA A 65 1.69 16.02 -3.08
CA ALA A 65 2.55 16.72 -4.03
C ALA A 65 3.45 15.74 -4.79
N ALA A 66 4.01 14.73 -4.11
CA ALA A 66 4.85 13.72 -4.75
C ALA A 66 4.06 12.86 -5.75
N ILE A 67 2.83 12.46 -5.40
CA ILE A 67 1.94 11.70 -6.29
C ILE A 67 1.49 12.56 -7.46
N ALA A 68 1.08 13.81 -7.21
CA ALA A 68 0.68 14.75 -8.26
C ALA A 68 1.82 14.98 -9.28
N ALA A 69 3.06 15.12 -8.80
CA ALA A 69 4.23 15.24 -9.68
C ALA A 69 4.46 13.96 -10.52
N ALA A 70 4.29 12.77 -9.92
CA ALA A 70 4.39 11.52 -10.66
C ALA A 70 3.27 11.38 -11.71
N ASP A 71 2.03 11.69 -11.34
CA ASP A 71 0.87 11.59 -12.22
C ASP A 71 0.93 12.63 -13.36
N ALA A 72 1.57 13.80 -13.15
CA ALA A 72 1.85 14.77 -14.20
C ALA A 72 2.98 14.34 -15.15
N LEU A 73 4.02 13.67 -14.64
CA LEU A 73 5.20 13.28 -15.41
C LEU A 73 5.00 11.98 -16.21
N ASN A 74 4.31 11.00 -15.64
CA ASN A 74 4.10 9.68 -16.25
C ASN A 74 3.49 9.72 -17.67
N PRO A 75 2.47 10.54 -17.98
CA PRO A 75 1.96 10.68 -19.34
C PRO A 75 3.01 11.17 -20.34
N THR A 76 3.86 12.12 -19.91
CA THR A 76 4.94 12.66 -20.75
C THR A 76 5.99 11.59 -21.05
N LEU A 77 6.37 10.80 -20.05
CA LEU A 77 7.30 9.67 -20.22
C LEU A 77 6.72 8.61 -21.16
N ARG A 78 5.44 8.26 -21.00
CA ARG A 78 4.74 7.28 -21.82
C ARG A 78 4.65 7.73 -23.29
N ASN A 79 4.37 9.00 -23.53
CA ASN A 79 4.30 9.55 -24.88
C ASN A 79 5.67 9.62 -25.55
N GLY A 80 6.74 9.86 -24.79
CA GLY A 80 8.11 9.98 -25.27
C GLY A 80 8.84 8.65 -25.54
N LEU A 81 8.19 7.49 -25.39
CA LEU A 81 8.82 6.19 -25.60
C LEU A 81 9.22 5.98 -27.07
N PRO A 82 10.51 5.69 -27.38
CA PRO A 82 11.01 5.52 -28.75
C PRO A 82 10.71 4.11 -29.30
N ILE A 83 9.45 3.66 -29.24
CA ILE A 83 9.01 2.32 -29.67
C ILE A 83 8.01 2.46 -30.81
N SER A 84 8.44 2.06 -32.02
CA SER A 84 7.61 2.11 -33.23
C SER A 84 6.73 0.88 -33.44
N ASP A 85 7.14 -0.28 -32.90
CA ASP A 85 6.39 -1.54 -32.99
C ASP A 85 5.17 -1.50 -32.04
N PRO A 86 3.93 -1.59 -32.55
CA PRO A 86 2.72 -1.54 -31.75
C PRO A 86 2.62 -2.64 -30.68
N ASP A 87 3.07 -3.86 -30.98
CA ASP A 87 2.93 -5.00 -30.05
C ASP A 87 3.93 -4.87 -28.90
N ARG A 88 5.19 -4.53 -29.24
CA ARG A 88 6.21 -4.21 -28.22
C ARG A 88 5.82 -3.00 -27.38
N ARG A 89 5.24 -1.96 -27.99
CA ARG A 89 4.75 -0.77 -27.27
C ARG A 89 3.68 -1.17 -26.25
N ARG A 90 2.70 -1.96 -26.67
CA ARG A 90 1.63 -2.46 -25.78
C ARG A 90 2.20 -3.29 -24.64
N SER A 91 3.15 -4.18 -24.90
CA SER A 91 3.81 -4.99 -23.86
C SER A 91 4.51 -4.11 -22.81
N ILE A 92 5.26 -3.10 -23.24
CA ILE A 92 5.96 -2.17 -22.33
C ILE A 92 4.96 -1.32 -21.52
N GLU A 93 3.89 -0.84 -22.15
CA GLU A 93 2.83 -0.13 -21.46
C GLU A 93 2.18 -0.98 -20.35
N LEU A 94 1.92 -2.26 -20.60
CA LEU A 94 1.42 -3.18 -19.57
C LEU A 94 2.41 -3.36 -18.42
N LYS A 95 3.72 -3.47 -18.72
CA LYS A 95 4.78 -3.55 -17.70
C LYS A 95 4.83 -2.28 -16.83
N ILE A 96 4.68 -1.11 -17.45
CA ILE A 96 4.59 0.18 -16.75
C ILE A 96 3.39 0.20 -15.81
N ASP A 97 2.20 -0.07 -16.34
CA ASP A 97 0.94 -0.02 -15.59
C ASP A 97 0.99 -0.97 -14.39
N LYS A 98 1.51 -2.19 -14.57
CA LYS A 98 1.73 -3.19 -13.51
C LYS A 98 2.69 -2.70 -12.44
N ALA A 99 3.85 -2.16 -12.83
CA ALA A 99 4.88 -1.73 -11.88
C ALA A 99 4.40 -0.54 -11.04
N VAL A 100 3.75 0.45 -11.65
CA VAL A 100 3.17 1.60 -10.97
C VAL A 100 2.02 1.17 -10.07
N GLN A 101 1.10 0.33 -10.57
CA GLN A 101 -0.02 -0.17 -9.77
C GLN A 101 0.44 -0.97 -8.56
N ALA A 102 1.49 -1.78 -8.68
CA ALA A 102 2.04 -2.53 -7.56
C ALA A 102 2.59 -1.60 -6.45
N LYS A 103 3.33 -0.56 -6.83
CA LYS A 103 3.85 0.43 -5.87
C LYS A 103 2.72 1.20 -5.18
N ARG A 104 1.73 1.66 -5.95
CA ARG A 104 0.54 2.37 -5.43
C ARG A 104 -0.22 1.50 -4.43
N ARG A 105 -0.55 0.25 -4.81
CA ARG A 105 -1.24 -0.71 -3.92
C ARG A 105 -0.51 -0.96 -2.60
N LEU A 106 0.82 -1.09 -2.63
CA LEU A 106 1.61 -1.30 -1.42
C LEU A 106 1.55 -0.10 -0.47
N GLN A 107 1.60 1.12 -1.02
CA GLN A 107 1.52 2.34 -0.21
C GLN A 107 0.12 2.58 0.33
N ASP A 108 -0.91 2.38 -0.49
CA ASP A 108 -2.30 2.54 -0.08
C ASP A 108 -2.63 1.53 1.02
N GLU A 109 -2.18 0.28 0.90
CA GLU A 109 -2.31 -0.72 1.96
C GLU A 109 -1.70 -0.25 3.28
N GLU A 110 -0.47 0.28 3.26
CA GLU A 110 0.23 0.70 4.47
C GLU A 110 -0.42 1.94 5.10
N ALA A 111 -0.90 2.88 4.28
CA ALA A 111 -1.67 4.04 4.74
C ALA A 111 -2.98 3.60 5.42
N LEU A 112 -3.68 2.62 4.86
CA LEU A 112 -4.89 2.05 5.46
C LEU A 112 -4.61 1.35 6.78
N MET A 113 -3.53 0.56 6.85
CA MET A 113 -3.13 -0.11 8.09
C MET A 113 -2.79 0.91 9.19
N LEU A 114 -2.14 2.01 8.84
CA LEU A 114 -1.82 3.10 9.78
C LEU A 114 -3.08 3.81 10.29
N ALA A 115 -3.99 4.19 9.38
CA ALA A 115 -5.24 4.85 9.77
C ALA A 115 -6.05 3.99 10.75
N GLU A 116 -6.15 2.69 10.49
CA GLU A 116 -6.85 1.76 11.37
C GLU A 116 -6.11 1.52 12.69
N ALA A 117 -4.76 1.51 12.70
CA ALA A 117 -3.98 1.47 13.93
C ALA A 117 -4.31 2.67 14.82
N ILE A 118 -4.30 3.88 14.27
CA ILE A 118 -4.68 5.11 15.01
C ILE A 118 -6.11 5.00 15.53
N ARG A 119 -7.07 4.60 14.68
CA ARG A 119 -8.49 4.50 15.02
C ARG A 119 -8.75 3.48 16.14
N ARG A 120 -8.03 2.35 16.16
CA ARG A 120 -8.14 1.32 17.22
C ARG A 120 -7.77 1.86 18.60
N HIS A 121 -6.84 2.81 18.64
CA HIS A 121 -6.34 3.41 19.86
C HIS A 121 -6.89 4.83 20.08
N ALA A 122 -7.97 5.23 19.40
CA ALA A 122 -8.57 6.55 19.57
C ALA A 122 -9.04 6.81 21.02
N GLY A 123 -9.49 5.75 21.72
CA GLY A 123 -9.95 5.83 23.12
C GLY A 123 -8.87 5.68 24.19
N ASP A 124 -7.62 5.38 23.82
CA ASP A 124 -6.55 5.15 24.79
C ASP A 124 -6.21 6.43 25.59
N PRO A 125 -5.69 6.33 26.82
CA PRO A 125 -5.19 7.50 27.52
C PRO A 125 -3.97 8.08 26.80
N ARG A 126 -3.97 9.40 26.60
CA ARG A 126 -2.80 10.11 26.06
C ARG A 126 -1.86 10.45 27.21
N PRO A 127 -0.58 10.05 27.15
CA PRO A 127 0.35 10.36 28.22
C PRO A 127 0.60 11.87 28.27
N ASP A 128 0.53 12.46 29.45
CA ASP A 128 0.94 13.84 29.64
C ASP A 128 2.45 13.97 29.44
N ALA A 129 2.89 15.06 28.80
CA ALA A 129 4.29 15.29 28.48
C ALA A 129 5.16 15.22 29.73
N ALA A 130 4.71 15.79 30.86
CA ALA A 130 5.44 15.78 32.12
C ALA A 130 5.51 14.39 32.78
N SER A 131 4.57 13.51 32.45
CA SER A 131 4.52 12.13 33.00
C SER A 131 5.45 11.16 32.29
N LEU A 132 6.01 11.54 31.13
CA LEU A 132 6.93 10.69 30.38
C LEU A 132 8.20 10.43 31.19
N GLN A 133 8.54 9.16 31.35
CA GLN A 133 9.79 8.73 31.95
C GLN A 133 10.85 8.65 30.85
N LEU A 134 11.85 9.54 30.90
CA LEU A 134 12.93 9.62 29.92
C LEU A 134 14.29 9.45 30.59
N ALA A 135 15.26 8.88 29.87
CA ALA A 135 16.66 9.06 30.20
C ALA A 135 17.04 10.55 30.14
N ALA A 136 18.00 10.99 30.97
CA ALA A 136 18.38 12.39 31.07
C ALA A 136 18.80 13.00 29.72
N GLU A 137 19.43 12.20 28.86
CA GLU A 137 19.88 12.60 27.53
C GLU A 137 18.75 12.75 26.51
N ALA A 138 17.57 12.19 26.79
CA ALA A 138 16.40 12.31 25.93
C ALA A 138 15.49 13.49 26.29
N GLU A 139 15.74 14.15 27.43
CA GLU A 139 14.95 15.28 27.92
C GLU A 139 14.76 16.44 26.91
N PRO A 140 15.78 16.84 26.12
CA PRO A 140 15.61 17.88 25.10
C PRO A 140 14.53 17.56 24.05
N TYR A 141 14.18 16.28 23.88
CA TYR A 141 13.24 15.79 22.88
C TYR A 141 11.86 15.43 23.47
N ARG A 142 11.57 15.82 24.72
CA ARG A 142 10.32 15.48 25.41
C ARG A 142 9.10 15.93 24.61
N GLN A 143 9.11 17.14 24.06
CA GLN A 143 7.97 17.69 23.32
C GLN A 143 7.73 16.92 22.02
N ASP A 144 8.78 16.67 21.22
CA ASP A 144 8.70 15.85 19.98
C ASP A 144 8.08 14.47 20.25
N LEU A 145 8.46 13.85 21.36
CA LEU A 145 7.91 12.57 21.77
C LEU A 145 6.44 12.69 22.22
N ALA A 146 6.12 13.70 23.03
CA ALA A 146 4.76 13.93 23.50
C ALA A 146 3.78 14.18 22.34
N ASP A 147 4.18 14.96 21.34
CA ASP A 147 3.38 15.24 20.15
C ASP A 147 3.07 13.96 19.37
N GLN A 148 4.08 13.10 19.20
CA GLN A 148 3.89 11.79 18.56
C GLN A 148 2.98 10.87 19.36
N LEU A 149 3.11 10.83 20.69
CA LEU A 149 2.29 10.00 21.57
C LEU A 149 0.87 10.52 21.73
N SER A 150 0.64 11.81 21.53
CA SER A 150 -0.70 12.39 21.46
C SER A 150 -1.49 11.81 20.27
N ALA A 151 -0.83 11.73 19.10
CA ALA A 151 -1.41 11.14 17.89
C ALA A 151 -1.46 9.59 17.96
N MET A 152 -0.40 8.96 18.47
CA MET A 152 -0.21 7.51 18.48
C MET A 152 0.30 7.05 19.87
N PRO A 153 -0.59 6.91 20.87
CA PRO A 153 -0.20 6.60 22.26
C PRO A 153 0.42 5.21 22.44
N TYR A 154 0.22 4.33 21.46
CA TYR A 154 0.71 2.96 21.44
C TYR A 154 2.16 2.84 20.96
N LEU A 155 2.82 3.92 20.53
CA LEU A 155 4.18 3.84 20.00
C LEU A 155 5.18 3.29 21.03
N SER A 156 6.08 2.44 20.55
CA SER A 156 7.24 1.93 21.28
C SER A 156 8.57 2.40 20.71
N ILE A 157 8.54 3.07 19.55
CA ILE A 157 9.70 3.65 18.88
C ILE A 157 9.26 5.01 18.35
N ALA A 158 10.04 6.05 18.62
CA ALA A 158 9.75 7.41 18.17
C ALA A 158 11.01 8.01 17.54
N GLN A 159 10.82 8.79 16.48
CA GLN A 159 11.90 9.54 15.84
C GLN A 159 11.87 10.98 16.35
N VAL A 160 13.00 11.52 16.78
CA VAL A 160 13.08 12.83 17.45
C VAL A 160 14.17 13.72 16.86
N GLY A 161 14.11 15.02 17.17
CA GLY A 161 15.02 16.03 16.62
C GLY A 161 14.55 16.54 15.25
N TRP A 162 13.23 16.78 15.12
CA TRP A 162 12.66 17.43 13.95
C TRP A 162 12.83 18.95 14.07
N GLU A 163 13.68 19.54 13.23
CA GLU A 163 13.97 20.98 13.28
C GLU A 163 14.06 21.51 11.84
N ASP A 164 13.40 22.65 11.56
CA ASP A 164 13.35 23.28 10.23
C ASP A 164 12.89 22.35 9.09
N GLY A 165 11.93 21.46 9.37
CA GLY A 165 11.36 20.55 8.37
C GLY A 165 12.25 19.36 8.01
N ARG A 166 13.24 19.01 8.84
CA ARG A 166 14.10 17.84 8.65
C ARG A 166 14.57 17.24 9.97
N TRP A 167 14.92 15.95 9.94
CA TRP A 167 15.62 15.28 11.04
C TRP A 167 17.10 15.71 11.03
N ARG A 168 17.56 16.49 12.03
CA ARG A 168 18.97 16.95 12.06
C ARG A 168 19.96 15.86 12.44
N GLU A 169 19.59 15.00 13.38
CA GLU A 169 20.48 13.96 13.93
C GLU A 169 19.93 12.53 13.76
N HIS A 170 18.79 12.39 13.09
CA HIS A 170 18.13 11.11 12.82
C HIS A 170 18.01 10.24 14.08
N LEU A 171 17.53 10.81 15.19
CA LEU A 171 17.55 10.13 16.48
C LEU A 171 16.30 9.30 16.70
N LEU A 172 16.47 8.14 17.33
CA LEU A 172 15.38 7.28 17.77
C LEU A 172 15.40 7.10 19.29
N LEU A 173 14.20 7.14 19.88
CA LEU A 173 13.93 6.72 21.24
C LEU A 173 13.17 5.39 21.21
N TYR A 174 13.47 4.51 22.14
CA TYR A 174 12.79 3.23 22.32
C TYR A 174 12.10 3.20 23.69
N LYS A 175 10.89 2.64 23.75
CA LYS A 175 10.20 2.37 25.01
C LYS A 175 10.64 1.01 25.53
N ASP A 176 11.15 0.98 26.75
CA ASP A 176 11.58 -0.26 27.39
C ASP A 176 10.39 -1.04 27.99
N GLY A 177 10.67 -2.24 28.50
CA GLY A 177 9.65 -3.11 29.11
C GLY A 177 9.06 -2.58 30.43
N LYS A 178 9.62 -1.51 31.00
CA LYS A 178 9.10 -0.82 32.19
C LYS A 178 8.30 0.44 31.82
N GLY A 179 8.23 0.77 30.53
CA GLY A 179 7.53 1.94 30.03
C GLY A 179 8.36 3.22 29.98
N ALA A 180 9.66 3.15 30.29
CA ALA A 180 10.58 4.28 30.23
C ALA A 180 11.23 4.39 28.83
N TRP A 181 11.51 5.61 28.40
CA TRP A 181 12.16 5.92 27.14
C TRP A 181 13.67 5.96 27.28
N THR A 182 14.36 5.28 26.38
CA THR A 182 15.82 5.21 26.35
C THR A 182 16.45 6.56 26.01
N LYS A 183 17.77 6.66 26.19
CA LYS A 183 18.59 7.72 25.57
C LYS A 183 18.44 7.71 24.03
N PRO A 184 18.73 8.83 23.34
CA PRO A 184 18.69 8.90 21.88
C PRO A 184 19.78 8.04 21.22
N TYR A 185 19.39 7.36 20.14
CA TYR A 185 20.29 6.59 19.28
C TYR A 185 20.23 7.11 17.85
N THR A 186 21.40 7.33 17.25
CA THR A 186 21.48 7.69 15.82
C THR A 186 20.95 6.55 14.95
N ALA A 187 20.07 6.88 14.01
CA ALA A 187 19.50 5.95 13.06
C ALA A 187 20.23 5.97 11.72
N GLY A 188 20.49 4.78 11.20
CA GLY A 188 20.67 4.59 9.76
C GLY A 188 19.33 4.28 9.08
N GLU A 189 19.35 4.15 7.75
CA GLU A 189 18.17 3.85 6.91
C GLU A 189 17.31 2.70 7.45
N LYS A 190 17.95 1.61 7.89
CA LYS A 190 17.26 0.44 8.43
C LYS A 190 16.50 0.77 9.73
N ALA A 191 17.13 1.51 10.63
CA ALA A 191 16.53 1.87 11.91
C ALA A 191 15.37 2.86 11.72
N ALA A 192 15.53 3.86 10.84
CA ALA A 192 14.46 4.78 10.49
C ALA A 192 13.27 4.04 9.82
N THR A 193 13.55 3.08 8.93
CA THR A 193 12.52 2.21 8.33
C THR A 193 11.78 1.39 9.39
N THR A 194 12.49 0.87 10.38
CA THR A 194 11.87 0.15 11.51
C THR A 194 10.98 1.08 12.34
N SER A 195 11.40 2.31 12.61
CA SER A 195 10.59 3.31 13.31
C SER A 195 9.31 3.64 12.55
N GLU A 196 9.39 3.85 11.23
CA GLU A 196 8.20 4.13 10.40
C GLU A 196 7.21 2.96 10.43
N ARG A 197 7.71 1.73 10.31
CA ARG A 197 6.87 0.52 10.40
C ARG A 197 6.26 0.33 11.78
N ALA A 198 6.94 0.79 12.84
CA ALA A 198 6.43 0.70 14.21
C ALA A 198 5.15 1.51 14.41
N LYS A 199 4.98 2.63 13.69
CA LYS A 199 3.73 3.42 13.69
C LYS A 199 2.50 2.60 13.30
N ILE A 200 2.68 1.61 12.43
CA ILE A 200 1.63 0.66 12.06
C ILE A 200 1.65 -0.51 13.02
N ALA A 201 2.79 -1.21 13.13
CA ALA A 201 2.88 -2.50 13.81
C ALA A 201 2.46 -2.42 15.29
N ASN A 202 2.86 -1.38 16.01
CA ASN A 202 2.56 -1.24 17.42
C ASN A 202 1.06 -1.08 17.70
N GLY A 203 0.30 -0.46 16.79
CA GLY A 203 -1.17 -0.35 16.94
C GLY A 203 -1.94 -1.66 16.71
N TYR A 204 -1.22 -2.74 16.41
CA TYR A 204 -1.73 -4.11 16.35
C TYR A 204 -1.03 -5.03 17.35
N ASP A 205 -0.33 -4.47 18.34
CA ASP A 205 0.49 -5.21 19.30
C ASP A 205 1.60 -6.06 18.63
N LEU A 206 2.10 -5.59 17.49
CA LEU A 206 3.18 -6.23 16.75
C LEU A 206 4.47 -5.38 16.84
N SER A 207 5.61 -6.06 16.65
CA SER A 207 6.92 -5.39 16.63
C SER A 207 7.23 -4.79 15.26
N GLY A 208 7.68 -3.52 15.25
CA GLY A 208 8.19 -2.86 14.04
C GLY A 208 9.50 -3.44 13.49
N SER A 209 10.23 -4.24 14.28
CA SER A 209 11.48 -4.90 13.85
C SER A 209 11.26 -6.28 13.21
N ALA A 210 10.03 -6.81 13.26
CA ALA A 210 9.70 -8.09 12.66
C ALA A 210 9.72 -8.04 11.12
N HIS A 211 9.75 -9.21 10.48
CA HIS A 211 9.69 -9.30 9.03
C HIS A 211 8.42 -8.63 8.49
N TRP A 212 8.57 -7.57 7.70
CA TRP A 212 7.45 -6.69 7.35
C TRP A 212 6.33 -7.41 6.59
N GLY A 213 6.68 -8.27 5.63
CA GLY A 213 5.66 -9.06 4.91
C GLY A 213 4.85 -10.00 5.82
N LYS A 214 5.45 -10.52 6.90
CA LYS A 214 4.75 -11.38 7.87
C LYS A 214 3.89 -10.54 8.81
N THR A 215 4.39 -9.37 9.20
CA THR A 215 3.67 -8.37 10.01
C THR A 215 2.41 -7.92 9.28
N LYS A 216 2.51 -7.50 8.02
CA LYS A 216 1.34 -7.12 7.20
C LYS A 216 0.35 -8.26 7.03
N ALA A 217 0.82 -9.48 6.78
CA ALA A 217 -0.06 -10.65 6.71
C ALA A 217 -0.83 -10.89 8.03
N ARG A 218 -0.15 -10.72 9.18
CA ARG A 218 -0.80 -10.83 10.49
C ARG A 218 -1.80 -9.69 10.73
N ILE A 219 -1.49 -8.47 10.32
CA ILE A 219 -2.43 -7.34 10.39
C ILE A 219 -3.68 -7.66 9.56
N ARG A 220 -3.54 -8.15 8.33
CA ARG A 220 -4.70 -8.58 7.52
C ARG A 220 -5.56 -9.60 8.27
N GLN A 221 -4.95 -10.60 8.92
CA GLN A 221 -5.69 -11.56 9.75
C GLN A 221 -6.42 -10.92 10.94
N ILE A 222 -5.85 -9.89 11.57
CA ILE A 222 -6.50 -9.15 12.67
C ILE A 222 -7.69 -8.34 12.13
N LEU A 223 -7.58 -7.81 10.91
CA LEU A 223 -8.63 -7.03 10.25
C LEU A 223 -9.74 -7.89 9.66
N LEU A 224 -9.46 -9.16 9.33
CA LEU A 224 -10.38 -10.08 8.66
C LEU A 224 -11.72 -10.32 9.38
N PRO A 225 -11.80 -10.54 10.71
CA PRO A 225 -13.08 -10.68 11.42
C PRO A 225 -13.99 -9.45 11.32
N ARG A 226 -13.41 -8.28 11.03
CA ARG A 226 -14.14 -7.02 10.83
C ARG A 226 -14.81 -6.96 9.45
N ALA A 227 -14.39 -7.78 8.49
CA ALA A 227 -14.93 -7.77 7.14
C ALA A 227 -16.44 -8.13 7.09
N ASN A 228 -16.89 -9.06 7.94
CA ASN A 228 -18.32 -9.36 8.08
C ASN A 228 -19.09 -8.25 8.83
N GLN A 229 -18.41 -7.47 9.68
CA GLN A 229 -18.99 -6.27 10.28
C GLN A 229 -19.17 -5.15 9.26
N LEU A 230 -18.40 -5.13 8.16
CA LEU A 230 -18.60 -4.19 7.06
C LEU A 230 -19.96 -4.36 6.41
N LEU A 231 -20.46 -5.60 6.28
CA LEU A 231 -21.80 -5.89 5.78
C LEU A 231 -22.91 -5.34 6.69
N GLN A 232 -22.59 -4.99 7.94
CA GLN A 232 -23.52 -4.38 8.89
C GLN A 232 -23.52 -2.85 8.82
N LEU A 233 -22.55 -2.23 8.11
CA LEU A 233 -22.52 -0.78 7.94
C LEU A 233 -23.59 -0.33 6.96
N ALA A 234 -24.44 0.63 7.35
CA ALA A 234 -25.52 1.14 6.51
C ALA A 234 -25.03 1.71 5.17
N SER A 235 -23.85 2.35 5.16
CA SER A 235 -23.19 2.86 3.96
C SER A 235 -22.87 1.73 2.96
N VAL A 236 -22.29 0.64 3.46
CA VAL A 236 -21.95 -0.55 2.68
C VAL A 236 -23.22 -1.26 2.22
N GLN A 237 -24.22 -1.42 3.08
CA GLN A 237 -25.50 -2.03 2.71
C GLN A 237 -26.19 -1.26 1.57
N ARG A 238 -26.22 0.08 1.63
CA ARG A 238 -26.79 0.91 0.57
C ARG A 238 -26.03 0.73 -0.74
N LEU A 239 -24.70 0.78 -0.69
CA LEU A 239 -23.86 0.58 -1.87
C LEU A 239 -24.06 -0.80 -2.49
N LEU A 240 -24.12 -1.84 -1.66
CA LEU A 240 -24.36 -3.21 -2.10
C LEU A 240 -25.78 -3.37 -2.66
N ALA A 241 -26.78 -2.67 -2.13
CA ALA A 241 -28.14 -2.65 -2.68
C ALA A 241 -28.21 -1.94 -4.04
N GLU A 242 -27.53 -0.81 -4.20
CA GLU A 242 -27.44 -0.09 -5.48
C GLU A 242 -26.73 -0.93 -6.55
N ALA A 243 -25.62 -1.55 -6.18
CA ALA A 243 -24.90 -2.47 -7.04
C ALA A 243 -25.76 -3.68 -7.43
N PHE A 244 -26.44 -4.27 -6.46
CA PHE A 244 -27.38 -5.37 -6.68
C PHE A 244 -28.49 -4.99 -7.66
N ALA A 245 -29.05 -3.78 -7.53
CA ALA A 245 -30.08 -3.24 -8.40
C ALA A 245 -29.59 -3.02 -9.84
N ARG A 246 -28.29 -2.72 -10.03
CA ARG A 246 -27.63 -2.67 -11.34
C ARG A 246 -27.28 -4.04 -11.91
N GLY A 247 -27.63 -5.13 -11.22
CA GLY A 247 -27.29 -6.50 -11.61
C GLY A 247 -25.84 -6.89 -11.27
N GLU A 248 -25.12 -6.05 -10.52
CA GLU A 248 -23.76 -6.36 -10.07
C GLU A 248 -23.83 -7.36 -8.91
N ARG A 249 -23.09 -8.47 -9.04
CA ARG A 249 -23.06 -9.54 -8.04
C ARG A 249 -21.68 -9.69 -7.37
N VAL A 250 -20.66 -9.03 -7.93
CA VAL A 250 -19.31 -8.96 -7.37
C VAL A 250 -18.77 -7.53 -7.49
N LEU A 251 -18.40 -6.96 -6.35
CA LEU A 251 -17.72 -5.66 -6.28
C LEU A 251 -16.33 -5.84 -5.69
N VAL A 252 -15.35 -5.18 -6.29
CA VAL A 252 -13.98 -5.19 -5.78
C VAL A 252 -13.56 -3.77 -5.43
N SER A 253 -13.09 -3.58 -4.20
CA SER A 253 -12.49 -2.32 -3.74
C SER A 253 -11.29 -2.60 -2.84
N ASN A 254 -10.13 -2.03 -3.16
CA ASN A 254 -8.91 -2.06 -2.34
C ASN A 254 -8.51 -3.44 -1.79
N GLY A 255 -8.70 -4.50 -2.59
CA GLY A 255 -8.35 -5.88 -2.23
C GLY A 255 -9.44 -6.64 -1.45
N ILE A 256 -10.56 -5.98 -1.14
CA ILE A 256 -11.77 -6.56 -0.59
C ILE A 256 -12.74 -6.86 -1.74
N VAL A 257 -13.33 -8.05 -1.72
CA VAL A 257 -14.32 -8.50 -2.69
C VAL A 257 -15.65 -8.72 -1.98
N PHE A 258 -16.64 -7.88 -2.28
CA PHE A 258 -18.01 -8.13 -1.90
C PHE A 258 -18.63 -9.08 -2.92
N TRP A 259 -19.11 -10.22 -2.45
CA TRP A 259 -19.51 -11.34 -3.26
C TRP A 259 -20.92 -11.76 -2.88
N TYR A 260 -21.88 -11.64 -3.79
CA TYR A 260 -23.25 -12.05 -3.53
C TYR A 260 -23.49 -13.51 -3.90
N GLU A 261 -24.01 -14.31 -2.96
CA GLU A 261 -24.47 -15.69 -3.22
C GLU A 261 -25.99 -15.79 -3.06
N GLU A 262 -26.70 -16.10 -4.15
CA GLU A 262 -28.14 -16.41 -4.13
C GLU A 262 -28.42 -17.77 -3.47
N GLU A 263 -27.50 -18.72 -3.61
CA GLU A 263 -27.66 -20.08 -3.10
C GLU A 263 -27.47 -20.18 -1.58
N GLY A 264 -28.39 -20.88 -0.93
CA GLY A 264 -28.40 -21.09 0.52
C GLY A 264 -28.83 -19.88 1.34
N GLY A 265 -29.27 -18.78 0.70
CA GLY A 265 -29.77 -17.58 1.38
C GLY A 265 -28.70 -16.79 2.13
N ILE A 266 -27.42 -16.97 1.78
CA ILE A 266 -26.29 -16.36 2.52
C ILE A 266 -26.14 -14.86 2.19
N GLY A 267 -26.54 -14.43 0.99
CA GLY A 267 -26.50 -13.03 0.57
C GLY A 267 -25.08 -12.51 0.30
N TRP A 268 -24.84 -11.22 0.58
CA TRP A 268 -23.51 -10.61 0.42
C TRP A 268 -22.51 -11.21 1.42
N GLN A 269 -21.33 -11.57 0.92
CA GLN A 269 -20.19 -12.07 1.68
C GLN A 269 -18.96 -11.20 1.39
N VAL A 270 -17.99 -11.23 2.28
CA VAL A 270 -16.70 -10.57 2.04
C VAL A 270 -15.59 -11.61 1.83
N LYS A 271 -14.91 -11.50 0.70
CA LYS A 271 -13.77 -12.31 0.27
C LYS A 271 -12.55 -11.40 0.06
N GLU A 272 -11.36 -11.98 -0.02
CA GLU A 272 -10.13 -11.21 -0.29
C GLU A 272 -9.69 -11.43 -1.73
N THR A 273 -9.00 -10.46 -2.34
CA THR A 273 -8.29 -10.74 -3.59
C THR A 273 -7.02 -11.52 -3.29
N GLY A 274 -6.83 -12.68 -3.91
CA GLY A 274 -5.57 -13.40 -3.79
C GLY A 274 -4.49 -12.80 -4.69
N SER A 275 -3.27 -12.62 -4.15
CA SER A 275 -2.10 -12.51 -5.03
C SER A 275 -1.81 -13.90 -5.60
N THR A 276 -1.73 -14.00 -6.92
CA THR A 276 -1.03 -15.11 -7.55
C THR A 276 0.45 -14.92 -7.26
N ASN A 277 0.94 -15.53 -6.19
CA ASN A 277 2.39 -15.68 -5.98
C ASN A 277 3.07 -16.46 -7.14
N ASP A 278 2.28 -17.05 -8.05
CA ASP A 278 2.74 -17.77 -9.24
C ASP A 278 2.68 -16.96 -10.54
N SER A 279 2.32 -15.67 -10.51
CA SER A 279 2.43 -14.84 -11.70
C SER A 279 2.85 -13.42 -11.38
N GLU A 280 4.16 -13.25 -11.26
CA GLU A 280 4.87 -12.02 -11.62
C GLU A 280 4.57 -11.65 -13.09
N GLY A 281 3.33 -11.35 -13.49
CA GLY A 281 2.99 -11.23 -14.92
C GLY A 281 1.63 -10.63 -15.28
N ALA A 282 0.72 -10.54 -14.32
CA ALA A 282 -0.71 -10.38 -14.59
C ALA A 282 -1.19 -8.91 -14.62
N THR A 283 -1.70 -8.43 -15.76
CA THR A 283 -2.48 -7.16 -15.83
C THR A 283 -3.95 -7.47 -15.62
N LEU A 284 -4.62 -6.79 -14.69
CA LEU A 284 -6.02 -7.06 -14.40
C LEU A 284 -6.91 -6.82 -15.64
N TRP A 285 -7.64 -7.85 -16.07
CA TRP A 285 -8.53 -7.79 -17.22
C TRP A 285 -9.93 -7.35 -16.75
N ARG A 286 -10.24 -6.07 -16.96
CA ARG A 286 -11.44 -5.41 -16.41
C ARG A 286 -12.78 -5.92 -16.96
N GLU A 287 -12.77 -6.66 -18.05
CA GLU A 287 -13.97 -7.17 -18.74
C GLU A 287 -14.14 -8.70 -18.61
N GLY A 288 -13.29 -9.37 -17.81
CA GLY A 288 -13.38 -10.81 -17.63
C GLY A 288 -14.48 -11.24 -16.67
N THR A 289 -14.84 -12.53 -16.67
CA THR A 289 -15.71 -13.15 -15.66
C THR A 289 -14.90 -13.96 -14.64
N ILE A 290 -15.41 -14.04 -13.42
CA ILE A 290 -14.89 -14.94 -12.38
C ILE A 290 -15.71 -16.21 -12.41
N ARG A 291 -15.06 -17.35 -12.66
CA ARG A 291 -15.71 -18.66 -12.58
C ARG A 291 -15.56 -19.23 -11.18
N SER A 292 -16.65 -19.26 -10.44
CA SER A 292 -16.69 -19.83 -9.09
C SER A 292 -16.97 -21.33 -9.15
N THR A 293 -15.92 -22.15 -9.07
CA THR A 293 -16.01 -23.61 -9.02
C THR A 293 -15.84 -24.18 -7.61
N ASN A 294 -15.55 -23.33 -6.62
CA ASN A 294 -15.35 -23.72 -5.22
C ASN A 294 -15.77 -22.58 -4.27
N HIS A 295 -15.75 -22.85 -2.97
CA HIS A 295 -16.05 -21.87 -1.91
C HIS A 295 -14.78 -21.19 -1.35
N GLY A 296 -13.77 -21.00 -2.20
CA GLY A 296 -12.49 -20.42 -1.80
C GLY A 296 -12.61 -18.99 -1.27
N ARG A 297 -11.84 -18.69 -0.22
CA ARG A 297 -11.82 -17.37 0.43
C ARG A 297 -11.13 -16.27 -0.39
N LEU A 298 -10.18 -16.66 -1.23
CA LEU A 298 -9.48 -15.77 -2.13
C LEU A 298 -10.16 -15.76 -3.49
N VAL A 299 -10.38 -14.58 -4.03
CA VAL A 299 -10.83 -14.33 -5.39
C VAL A 299 -9.63 -13.88 -6.22
N ILE A 300 -9.26 -14.66 -7.22
CA ILE A 300 -8.30 -14.26 -8.24
C ILE A 300 -9.10 -13.56 -9.33
N LEU A 301 -8.85 -12.26 -9.51
CA LEU A 301 -9.51 -11.48 -10.54
C LEU A 301 -8.98 -11.87 -11.92
N PRO A 302 -9.79 -11.76 -12.99
CA PRO A 302 -9.33 -12.01 -14.35
C PRO A 302 -8.11 -11.15 -14.67
N TYR A 303 -7.15 -11.73 -15.39
CA TYR A 303 -5.92 -11.04 -15.74
C TYR A 303 -5.39 -11.49 -17.10
N VAL A 304 -4.58 -10.63 -17.71
CA VAL A 304 -3.83 -10.90 -18.93
C VAL A 304 -2.39 -11.24 -18.53
N LYS A 305 -1.89 -12.38 -18.98
CA LYS A 305 -0.48 -12.79 -18.82
C LYS A 305 0.44 -11.92 -19.71
N GLU A 306 1.76 -12.07 -19.53
CA GLU A 306 2.76 -11.31 -20.28
C GLU A 306 2.77 -11.63 -21.79
N ASP A 307 2.30 -12.82 -22.16
CA ASP A 307 2.12 -13.29 -23.54
C ASP A 307 0.79 -12.81 -24.18
N GLY A 308 -0.03 -12.04 -23.46
CA GLY A 308 -1.33 -11.58 -23.92
C GLY A 308 -2.48 -12.56 -23.67
N GLU A 309 -2.24 -13.73 -23.07
CA GLU A 309 -3.28 -14.71 -22.76
C GLU A 309 -4.22 -14.16 -21.68
N LYS A 310 -5.53 -14.16 -21.97
CA LYS A 310 -6.58 -13.75 -21.03
C LYS A 310 -6.95 -14.93 -20.13
N VAL A 311 -6.65 -14.81 -18.84
CA VAL A 311 -7.01 -15.76 -17.80
C VAL A 311 -8.31 -15.32 -17.12
N ARG A 312 -9.28 -16.23 -17.04
CA ARG A 312 -10.52 -16.02 -16.28
C ARG A 312 -10.22 -16.00 -14.77
N GLY A 313 -11.00 -15.21 -14.05
CA GLY A 313 -10.92 -15.19 -12.60
C GLY A 313 -11.40 -16.50 -12.00
N HIS A 314 -10.93 -16.84 -10.81
CA HIS A 314 -11.34 -18.05 -10.08
C HIS A 314 -11.19 -17.86 -8.58
N THR A 315 -11.84 -18.71 -7.79
CA THR A 315 -11.71 -18.72 -6.32
C THR A 315 -10.72 -19.80 -5.86
N ARG A 316 -9.99 -19.54 -4.77
CA ARG A 316 -9.11 -20.51 -4.09
C ARG A 316 -8.97 -20.20 -2.61
N ASN A 317 -8.39 -21.12 -1.84
CA ASN A 317 -7.97 -20.84 -0.46
C ASN A 317 -6.56 -20.24 -0.42
N GLY A 318 -6.20 -19.58 0.67
CA GLY A 318 -4.88 -18.97 0.86
C GLY A 318 -3.78 -20.01 1.11
N PRO A 319 -2.49 -19.62 0.97
CA PRO A 319 -1.38 -20.49 1.35
C PRO A 319 -1.50 -20.91 2.83
N GLY A 320 -1.60 -22.22 3.08
CA GLY A 320 -1.76 -22.80 4.41
C GLY A 320 -3.19 -23.21 4.80
N ASP A 321 -4.21 -22.82 4.02
CA ASP A 321 -5.63 -23.05 4.33
C ASP A 321 -6.21 -24.36 3.72
N GLY A 322 -5.36 -25.24 3.19
CA GLY A 322 -5.79 -26.46 2.49
C GLY A 322 -6.54 -26.20 1.17
N ARG A 323 -7.11 -27.24 0.56
CA ARG A 323 -7.92 -27.09 -0.67
C ARG A 323 -9.29 -26.49 -0.35
N ALA A 324 -9.73 -25.53 -1.16
CA ALA A 324 -11.08 -24.99 -1.08
C ALA A 324 -12.13 -26.07 -1.36
N MET A 325 -13.24 -26.04 -0.64
CA MET A 325 -14.34 -27.00 -0.83
C MET A 325 -14.96 -26.81 -2.23
N PRO A 326 -15.01 -27.86 -3.06
CA PRO A 326 -15.54 -27.75 -4.42
C PRO A 326 -17.05 -27.49 -4.40
N ARG A 327 -17.53 -26.71 -5.37
CA ARG A 327 -18.97 -26.62 -5.67
C ARG A 327 -19.39 -27.84 -6.46
N HIS A 328 -20.66 -28.19 -6.37
CA HIS A 328 -21.23 -29.18 -7.27
C HIS A 328 -21.24 -28.62 -8.72
N PRO A 329 -20.93 -29.42 -9.76
CA PRO A 329 -20.71 -28.93 -11.13
C PRO A 329 -21.87 -28.12 -11.73
N ASP A 330 -23.11 -28.46 -11.38
CA ASP A 330 -24.32 -27.75 -11.82
C ASP A 330 -24.47 -26.35 -11.20
N HIS A 331 -23.64 -26.03 -10.20
CA HIS A 331 -23.66 -24.79 -9.42
C HIS A 331 -22.44 -23.91 -9.73
N TYR A 332 -21.77 -24.16 -10.85
CA TYR A 332 -20.70 -23.29 -11.33
C TYR A 332 -21.31 -22.00 -11.86
N VAL A 333 -20.87 -20.88 -11.31
CA VAL A 333 -21.37 -19.55 -11.69
C VAL A 333 -20.24 -18.75 -12.32
N ASP A 334 -20.49 -18.26 -13.53
CA ASP A 334 -19.66 -17.23 -14.18
C ASP A 334 -20.22 -15.86 -13.78
N ILE A 335 -19.47 -15.09 -13.02
CA ILE A 335 -19.95 -13.83 -12.44
C ILE A 335 -19.15 -12.65 -13.01
N PRO A 336 -19.81 -11.66 -13.63
CA PRO A 336 -19.15 -10.42 -14.00
C PRO A 336 -18.77 -9.65 -12.73
N PHE A 337 -17.68 -8.87 -12.80
CA PHE A 337 -17.22 -8.07 -11.67
C PHE A 337 -17.02 -6.61 -12.09
N SER A 338 -17.30 -5.69 -11.16
CA SER A 338 -17.04 -4.26 -11.34
C SER A 338 -15.90 -3.82 -10.42
N LEU A 339 -14.92 -3.14 -10.99
CA LEU A 339 -13.88 -2.45 -10.22
C LEU A 339 -14.38 -1.05 -9.88
N TYR A 340 -14.49 -0.76 -8.60
CA TYR A 340 -14.74 0.60 -8.17
C TYR A 340 -13.41 1.33 -7.96
N SER A 341 -13.16 2.36 -8.76
CA SER A 341 -12.04 3.32 -8.57
C SER A 341 -12.45 4.53 -7.72
N GLY A 342 -13.65 4.50 -7.16
CA GLY A 342 -14.13 5.49 -6.20
C GLY A 342 -13.68 5.14 -4.79
N ASP A 343 -13.59 6.17 -3.97
CA ASP A 343 -13.14 6.15 -2.57
C ASP A 343 -14.10 5.40 -1.64
N LEU A 344 -14.29 4.11 -1.90
CA LEU A 344 -15.11 3.20 -1.12
C LEU A 344 -14.52 2.97 0.29
N MET A 345 -13.27 3.41 0.53
CA MET A 345 -12.68 3.41 1.87
C MET A 345 -13.16 4.58 2.73
N ILE A 346 -13.63 5.69 2.16
CA ILE A 346 -14.39 6.68 2.93
C ILE A 346 -15.62 5.97 3.54
N GLY A 347 -16.29 5.10 2.78
CA GLY A 347 -17.44 4.32 3.25
C GLY A 347 -17.14 3.07 4.10
N LEU A 348 -15.93 2.49 4.06
CA LEU A 348 -15.52 1.34 4.87
C LEU A 348 -15.17 1.71 6.33
N PHE A 349 -14.95 3.01 6.60
CA PHE A 349 -14.65 3.53 7.94
C PHE A 349 -15.77 4.39 8.56
N GLY A 350 -16.94 4.48 7.92
CA GLY A 350 -18.14 5.06 8.52
C GLY A 350 -18.33 6.57 8.35
N GLU A 351 -17.51 7.23 7.54
CA GLU A 351 -17.72 8.66 7.22
C GLU A 351 -18.22 8.76 5.78
N LEU A 352 -19.24 9.56 5.53
CA LEU A 352 -19.78 9.78 4.18
C LEU A 352 -19.05 10.99 3.55
N PRO A 353 -18.72 10.97 2.25
CA PRO A 353 -18.32 12.17 1.54
C PRO A 353 -19.57 12.94 1.12
N TYR A 354 -20.38 13.36 2.09
CA TYR A 354 -21.43 14.38 1.96
C TYR A 354 -21.80 14.86 3.37
N GLU A 355 -20.95 15.73 3.91
CA GLU A 355 -21.39 17.00 4.52
C GLU A 355 -20.66 18.15 3.83
#